data_AF-A0A0F9SLP7-F1
#
_entry.id   AF-A0A0F9SLP7-F1
#
_cell.length_a   1.000
_cell.length_b   1.000
_cell.length_c   1.000
_cell.angle_alpha   90.00
_cell.angle_beta   90.00
_cell.angle_gamma   90.00
#
_symmetry.space_group_name_H-M   'P 1'
#
loop_
_entity.id
_entity.type
_entity.pdbx_description
1 polymer ?
#
loop_
_entity_poly.entity_id
_entity_poly.type
_entity_poly.pdbx_seq_one_letter_code
_entity_poly.pdbx_strand_id
1 'polypeptide(L)'
;MITKDVAKEEVRCVALGDDADVEEVQVEERQPQTAEEKIVSLDQRVSFLTSSLDNLFTMVKDLANKADTDKNKIIGAVIEKKKKENRVEIPEGTVLTGTTKGLNYFMHIKDGGFYVGITRYESLSAAAEGVSGVRRSGWTFWKLPDGKNVKESFNKG
;
A
#
# COMPACT_ATOMS: atom_id res chain seq x y z
N MET A 1 -24.73 -55.91 31.56
CA MET A 1 -25.49 -54.65 31.74
C MET A 1 -24.84 -53.59 30.87
N ILE A 2 -25.14 -53.56 29.56
CA ILE A 2 -24.96 -52.41 28.66
C ILE A 2 -26.05 -52.57 27.60
N THR A 3 -27.07 -51.74 27.69
CA THR A 3 -28.15 -51.56 26.73
C THR A 3 -27.62 -50.81 25.50
N LYS A 4 -27.97 -51.24 24.29
CA LYS A 4 -27.81 -50.41 23.09
C LYS A 4 -29.15 -50.25 22.41
N ASP A 5 -29.51 -48.99 22.28
CA ASP A 5 -30.78 -48.46 21.82
C ASP A 5 -31.14 -48.93 20.42
N VAL A 6 -32.41 -49.33 20.31
CA VAL A 6 -33.12 -49.58 19.07
C VAL A 6 -33.48 -48.21 18.47
N ALA A 7 -32.79 -47.80 17.41
CA ALA A 7 -33.25 -46.69 16.59
C ALA A 7 -34.45 -47.20 15.76
N LYS A 8 -35.66 -46.85 16.19
CA LYS A 8 -36.88 -46.99 15.40
C LYS A 8 -36.81 -46.00 14.24
N GLU A 9 -36.62 -46.50 13.04
CA GLU A 9 -36.80 -45.73 11.81
C GLU A 9 -38.31 -45.65 11.52
N GLU A 10 -38.84 -44.43 11.46
CA GLU A 10 -40.26 -44.16 11.21
C GLU A 10 -40.64 -44.64 9.80
N VAL A 11 -41.41 -45.72 9.74
CA VAL A 11 -42.11 -46.14 8.53
C VAL A 11 -43.22 -45.14 8.26
N ARG A 12 -42.99 -44.21 7.32
CA ARG A 12 -44.02 -43.31 6.82
C ARG A 12 -44.86 -44.04 5.78
N CYS A 13 -45.88 -44.76 6.25
CA CYS A 13 -46.91 -45.33 5.37
C CYS A 13 -47.69 -44.18 4.72
N VAL A 14 -47.61 -44.06 3.39
CA VAL A 14 -48.59 -43.30 2.58
C VAL A 14 -49.33 -44.33 1.75
N ALA A 15 -50.61 -44.52 2.05
CA ALA A 15 -51.46 -45.49 1.39
C ALA A 15 -51.97 -44.98 0.03
N LEU A 16 -51.79 -45.84 -0.97
CA LEU A 16 -52.71 -46.24 -2.04
C LEU A 16 -53.30 -45.17 -2.97
N GLY A 17 -52.71 -45.09 -4.16
CA GLY A 17 -53.41 -44.73 -5.40
C GLY A 17 -53.10 -45.81 -6.44
N ASP A 18 -54.16 -46.38 -7.02
CA ASP A 18 -54.14 -47.46 -8.02
C ASP A 18 -53.40 -47.06 -9.32
N ASP A 19 -52.88 -48.08 -10.00
CA ASP A 19 -52.41 -48.09 -11.39
C ASP A 19 -51.17 -47.24 -11.73
N ALA A 20 -49.99 -47.74 -11.42
CA ALA A 20 -48.77 -47.46 -12.20
C ALA A 20 -47.78 -48.61 -12.07
N ASP A 21 -47.24 -49.05 -13.21
CA ASP A 21 -46.20 -50.05 -13.34
C ASP A 21 -45.10 -49.87 -12.29
N VAL A 22 -44.95 -50.85 -11.40
CA VAL A 22 -43.89 -50.87 -10.40
C VAL A 22 -42.60 -51.20 -11.15
N GLU A 23 -41.93 -50.16 -11.66
CA GLU A 23 -40.51 -50.26 -11.94
C GLU A 23 -39.81 -50.52 -10.61
N GLU A 24 -39.27 -51.74 -10.49
CA GLU A 24 -38.43 -52.18 -9.40
C GLU A 24 -37.19 -51.28 -9.37
N VAL A 25 -37.27 -50.20 -8.61
CA VAL A 25 -36.14 -49.30 -8.36
C VAL A 25 -35.08 -50.13 -7.66
N GLN A 26 -34.07 -50.55 -8.43
CA GLN A 26 -32.86 -51.14 -7.89
C GLN A 26 -32.20 -50.07 -7.00
N VAL A 27 -32.46 -50.16 -5.70
CA VAL A 27 -31.72 -49.39 -4.70
C VAL A 27 -30.31 -49.96 -4.73
N GLU A 28 -29.44 -49.28 -5.46
CA GLU A 28 -28.00 -49.57 -5.49
C GLU A 28 -27.47 -49.35 -4.06
N GLU A 29 -27.38 -50.46 -3.32
CA GLU A 29 -26.85 -50.50 -1.97
C GLU A 29 -25.40 -50.01 -2.01
N ARG A 30 -25.19 -48.74 -1.62
CA ARG A 30 -23.84 -48.19 -1.49
C ARG A 30 -23.08 -49.07 -0.52
N GLN A 31 -22.11 -49.84 -1.05
CA GLN A 31 -21.22 -50.65 -0.23
C GLN A 31 -20.63 -49.82 0.92
N PRO A 32 -20.59 -50.35 2.15
CA PRO A 32 -20.00 -49.65 3.27
C PRO A 32 -18.51 -49.48 3.01
N GLN A 33 -18.08 -48.24 2.74
CA GLN A 33 -16.66 -47.95 2.57
C GLN A 33 -15.89 -48.45 3.78
N THR A 34 -14.87 -49.25 3.51
CA THR A 34 -13.97 -49.77 4.53
C THR A 34 -13.21 -48.62 5.19
N ALA A 35 -12.72 -48.82 6.41
CA ALA A 35 -11.96 -47.78 7.11
C ALA A 35 -10.75 -47.30 6.29
N GLU A 36 -10.15 -48.19 5.49
CA GLU A 36 -9.00 -47.90 4.62
C GLU A 36 -9.38 -46.96 3.46
N GLU A 37 -10.51 -47.18 2.80
CA GLU A 37 -10.99 -46.31 1.72
C GLU A 37 -11.31 -44.88 2.21
N LYS A 38 -11.82 -44.76 3.44
CA LYS A 38 -12.05 -43.47 4.08
C LYS A 38 -10.75 -42.74 4.38
N ILE A 39 -9.72 -43.47 4.81
CA ILE A 39 -8.38 -42.90 5.05
C ILE A 39 -7.76 -42.39 3.74
N VAL A 40 -7.81 -43.18 2.67
CA VAL A 40 -7.32 -42.76 1.34
C VAL A 40 -8.06 -41.53 0.82
N SER A 41 -9.39 -41.50 0.98
CA SER A 41 -10.21 -40.34 0.61
C SER A 41 -9.85 -39.09 1.43
N LEU A 42 -9.58 -39.24 2.73
CA LEU A 42 -9.14 -38.16 3.60
C LEU A 42 -7.76 -37.63 3.20
N ASP A 43 -6.81 -38.50 2.89
CA ASP A 43 -5.46 -38.10 2.45
C ASP A 43 -5.51 -37.31 1.13
N GLN A 44 -6.35 -37.73 0.19
CA GLN A 44 -6.57 -36.97 -1.05
C GLN A 44 -7.14 -35.58 -0.77
N ARG A 45 -8.11 -35.47 0.15
CA ARG A 45 -8.70 -34.18 0.55
C ARG A 45 -7.68 -33.29 1.26
N VAL A 46 -6.84 -33.86 2.13
CA VAL A 46 -5.77 -33.12 2.81
C VAL A 46 -4.76 -32.61 1.78
N SER A 47 -4.32 -33.45 0.85
CA SER A 47 -3.40 -33.06 -0.23
C SER A 47 -3.95 -31.92 -1.09
N PHE A 48 -5.23 -32.00 -1.47
CA PHE A 48 -5.91 -30.95 -2.21
C PHE A 48 -5.98 -29.64 -1.41
N LEU A 49 -6.33 -29.72 -0.12
CA LEU A 49 -6.42 -28.55 0.76
C LEU A 49 -5.05 -27.89 0.98
N THR A 50 -3.99 -28.68 1.15
CA THR A 50 -2.61 -28.17 1.28
C THR A 50 -2.20 -27.42 0.02
N SER A 51 -2.43 -28.00 -1.15
CA SER A 51 -2.12 -27.35 -2.44
C SER A 51 -2.91 -26.06 -2.64
N SER A 52 -4.18 -26.06 -2.23
CA SER A 52 -5.03 -24.86 -2.27
C SER A 52 -4.52 -23.77 -1.32
N LEU A 53 -4.04 -24.14 -0.13
CA LEU A 53 -3.46 -23.21 0.84
C LEU A 53 -2.18 -22.56 0.31
N ASP A 54 -1.30 -23.33 -0.34
CA ASP A 54 -0.06 -22.82 -0.93
C ASP A 54 -0.35 -21.81 -2.07
N ASN A 55 -1.36 -22.11 -2.89
CA ASN A 55 -1.83 -21.19 -3.92
C ASN A 55 -2.41 -19.89 -3.33
N LEU A 56 -3.15 -19.97 -2.23
CA LEU A 56 -3.63 -18.77 -1.53
C LEU A 56 -2.48 -17.97 -0.92
N PHE A 57 -1.50 -18.65 -0.34
CA PHE A 57 -0.34 -17.99 0.27
C PHE A 57 0.48 -17.22 -0.77
N THR A 58 0.70 -17.82 -1.94
CA THR A 58 1.38 -17.15 -3.06
C THR A 58 0.59 -15.95 -3.57
N MET A 59 -0.73 -16.08 -3.76
CA MET A 59 -1.58 -14.96 -4.17
C MET A 59 -1.56 -13.80 -3.17
N VAL A 60 -1.62 -14.08 -1.86
CA VAL A 60 -1.55 -13.05 -0.81
C VAL A 60 -0.20 -12.33 -0.84
N LYS A 61 0.90 -13.08 -1.02
CA LYS A 61 2.25 -12.51 -1.12
C LYS A 61 2.39 -11.58 -2.32
N ASP A 62 1.85 -11.97 -3.47
CA ASP A 62 1.86 -11.14 -4.67
C ASP A 62 1.01 -9.88 -4.51
N LEU A 63 -0.13 -9.99 -3.83
CA LEU A 63 -0.99 -8.84 -3.53
C LEU A 63 -0.27 -7.82 -2.62
N ALA A 64 0.44 -8.31 -1.60
CA ALA A 64 1.23 -7.46 -0.70
C ALA A 64 2.33 -6.70 -1.47
N ASN A 65 3.07 -7.39 -2.34
CA ASN A 65 4.11 -6.77 -3.16
C ASN A 65 3.55 -5.70 -4.11
N LYS A 66 2.36 -5.95 -4.70
CA LYS A 66 1.66 -4.97 -5.55
C LYS A 66 1.25 -3.74 -4.76
N ALA A 67 0.68 -3.92 -3.56
CA ALA A 67 0.27 -2.81 -2.70
C ALA A 67 1.46 -1.92 -2.31
N ASP A 68 2.61 -2.52 -1.98
CA ASP A 68 3.83 -1.76 -1.67
C ASP A 68 4.36 -0.98 -2.88
N THR A 69 4.32 -1.59 -4.06
CA THR A 69 4.74 -0.94 -5.31
C THR A 69 3.83 0.25 -5.64
N ASP A 70 2.51 0.07 -5.53
CA ASP A 70 1.54 1.13 -5.78
C ASP A 70 1.67 2.28 -4.78
N LYS A 71 1.86 1.96 -3.49
CA LYS A 71 2.12 2.96 -2.45
C LYS A 71 3.38 3.78 -2.77
N ASN A 72 4.47 3.13 -3.16
CA ASN A 72 5.72 3.82 -3.52
C ASN A 72 5.55 4.71 -4.76
N LYS A 73 4.79 4.24 -5.77
CA LYS A 73 4.48 5.02 -6.97
C LYS A 73 3.64 6.26 -6.66
N ILE A 74 2.61 6.12 -5.82
CA ILE A 74 1.76 7.24 -5.39
C ILE A 74 2.58 8.26 -4.59
N ILE A 75 3.39 7.81 -3.64
CA ILE A 75 4.27 8.70 -2.85
C ILE A 75 5.22 9.46 -3.78
N GLY A 76 5.87 8.76 -4.72
CA GLY A 76 6.75 9.39 -5.71
C GLY A 76 6.03 10.46 -6.54
N ALA A 77 4.82 10.16 -7.04
CA ALA A 77 4.01 11.11 -7.81
C ALA A 77 3.57 12.32 -6.98
N VAL A 78 3.20 12.13 -5.71
CA VAL A 78 2.83 13.23 -4.80
C VAL A 78 4.03 14.12 -4.48
N ILE A 79 5.22 13.54 -4.27
CA ILE A 79 6.45 14.29 -4.06
C ILE A 79 6.80 15.11 -5.30
N GLU A 80 6.77 14.51 -6.50
CA GLU A 80 7.05 15.22 -7.76
C GLU A 80 6.01 16.32 -8.04
N LYS A 81 4.73 16.06 -7.79
CA LYS A 81 3.67 17.06 -7.89
C LYS A 81 3.90 18.22 -6.92
N LYS A 82 4.23 17.94 -5.65
CA LYS A 82 4.59 18.97 -4.66
C LYS A 82 5.85 19.74 -5.03
N LYS A 83 6.85 19.10 -5.67
CA LYS A 83 8.03 19.80 -6.17
C LYS A 83 7.68 20.78 -7.29
N LYS A 84 6.75 20.42 -8.19
CA LYS A 84 6.31 21.30 -9.29
C LYS A 84 5.38 22.41 -8.80
N GLU A 85 4.43 22.11 -7.91
CA GLU A 85 3.49 23.10 -7.35
C GLU A 85 4.16 24.09 -6.39
N ASN A 86 5.23 23.70 -5.68
CA ASN A 86 6.02 24.61 -4.84
C ASN A 86 7.16 25.31 -5.59
N ARG A 87 7.19 25.28 -6.94
CA ARG A 87 8.05 26.20 -7.72
C ARG A 87 7.41 27.57 -7.72
N VAL A 88 7.51 28.24 -6.58
CA VAL A 88 7.46 29.69 -6.56
C VAL A 88 8.74 30.15 -7.24
N GLU A 89 8.60 30.60 -8.49
CA GLU A 89 9.72 31.08 -9.32
C GLU A 89 10.14 32.46 -8.81
N ILE A 90 11.27 32.49 -8.11
CA ILE A 90 11.91 33.75 -7.77
C ILE A 90 12.63 34.23 -9.04
N PRO A 91 12.39 35.46 -9.52
CA PRO A 91 12.96 35.94 -10.78
C PRO A 91 14.48 35.83 -10.82
N GLU A 92 15.03 35.47 -11.98
CA GLU A 92 16.47 35.54 -12.20
C GLU A 92 16.98 36.97 -12.04
N GLY A 93 18.22 37.10 -11.54
CA GLY A 93 18.80 38.38 -11.14
C GLY A 93 18.40 38.83 -9.74
N THR A 94 17.46 38.16 -9.08
CA THR A 94 17.13 38.46 -7.68
C THR A 94 18.33 38.18 -6.78
N VAL A 95 18.65 39.14 -5.91
CA VAL A 95 19.65 38.99 -4.86
C VAL A 95 18.94 38.88 -3.53
N LEU A 96 19.26 37.82 -2.78
CA LEU A 96 18.73 37.57 -1.45
C LEU A 96 19.86 37.66 -0.42
N THR A 97 19.50 38.01 0.80
CA THR A 97 20.41 38.18 1.92
C THR A 97 20.04 37.22 3.04
N GLY A 98 21.04 36.62 3.67
CA GLY A 98 20.86 35.72 4.80
C GLY A 98 21.90 36.03 5.87
N THR A 99 21.47 36.18 7.12
CA THR A 99 22.36 36.49 8.24
C THR A 99 22.44 35.31 9.21
N THR A 100 23.65 34.87 9.51
CA THR A 100 23.88 33.82 10.51
C THR A 100 25.20 34.04 11.21
N LYS A 101 25.22 33.86 12.55
CA LYS A 101 26.41 34.07 13.39
C LYS A 101 27.07 35.45 13.16
N GLY A 102 26.28 36.49 12.89
CA GLY A 102 26.77 37.85 12.62
C GLY A 102 27.34 38.09 11.22
N LEU A 103 27.38 37.07 10.35
CA LEU A 103 27.84 37.18 8.97
C LEU A 103 26.66 37.30 8.01
N ASN A 104 26.82 38.19 7.02
CA ASN A 104 25.85 38.38 5.94
C ASN A 104 26.30 37.63 4.69
N TYR A 105 25.42 36.79 4.18
CA TYR A 105 25.59 36.03 2.95
C TYR A 105 24.66 36.58 1.89
N PHE A 106 25.16 36.65 0.67
CA PHE A 106 24.40 37.08 -0.50
C PHE A 106 24.19 35.87 -1.40
N MET A 107 22.95 35.68 -1.81
CA MET A 107 22.55 34.63 -2.73
C MET A 107 22.05 35.25 -4.03
N HIS A 108 22.60 34.80 -5.15
CA HIS A 108 22.22 35.20 -6.49
C HIS A 108 21.40 34.09 -7.14
N ILE A 109 20.29 34.47 -7.75
CA ILE A 109 19.46 33.56 -8.54
C ILE A 109 19.82 33.78 -10.01
N LYS A 110 20.39 32.75 -10.64
CA LYS A 110 20.83 32.78 -12.04
C LYS A 110 20.70 31.38 -12.64
N ASP A 111 20.37 31.28 -13.92
CA ASP A 111 20.33 30.00 -14.66
C ASP A 111 19.49 28.93 -13.94
N GLY A 112 18.35 29.35 -13.37
CA GLY A 112 17.46 28.49 -12.57
C GLY A 112 18.08 27.86 -11.32
N GLY A 113 19.20 28.39 -10.80
CA GLY A 113 19.92 27.90 -9.62
C GLY A 113 20.10 28.95 -8.52
N PHE A 114 20.39 28.46 -7.30
CA PHE A 114 20.64 29.28 -6.12
C PHE A 114 22.14 29.32 -5.82
N TYR A 115 22.79 30.47 -5.97
CA TYR A 115 24.24 30.60 -5.80
C TYR A 115 24.59 31.43 -4.59
N VAL A 116 25.42 30.89 -3.69
CA VAL A 116 26.06 31.69 -2.62
C VAL A 116 27.56 31.71 -2.89
N GLY A 117 28.08 32.88 -3.26
CA GLY A 117 29.44 32.97 -3.80
C GLY A 117 29.57 32.12 -5.08
N ILE A 118 30.47 31.14 -5.06
CA ILE A 118 30.70 30.22 -6.19
C ILE A 118 29.90 28.91 -6.11
N THR A 119 29.23 28.66 -4.98
CA THR A 119 28.59 27.37 -4.70
C THR A 119 27.13 27.39 -5.16
N ARG A 120 26.75 26.42 -6.00
CA ARG A 120 25.37 26.20 -6.42
C ARG A 120 24.65 25.26 -5.47
N TYR A 121 23.42 25.62 -5.10
CA TYR A 121 22.53 24.81 -4.28
C TYR A 121 21.25 24.44 -5.05
N GLU A 122 20.70 23.27 -4.73
CA GLU A 122 19.48 22.75 -5.36
C GLU A 122 18.19 23.42 -4.83
N SER A 123 18.26 24.06 -3.66
CA SER A 123 17.12 24.73 -3.03
C SER A 123 17.55 25.84 -2.07
N LEU A 124 16.62 26.76 -1.77
CA LEU A 124 16.79 27.79 -0.73
C LEU A 124 17.18 27.20 0.63
N SER A 125 16.57 26.09 1.03
CA SER A 125 16.84 25.46 2.32
C SER A 125 18.22 24.80 2.35
N ALA A 126 18.65 24.18 1.25
CA ALA A 126 20.01 23.64 1.13
C ALA A 126 21.07 24.75 1.22
N ALA A 127 20.83 25.90 0.57
CA ALA A 127 21.70 27.07 0.69
C ALA A 127 21.74 27.60 2.12
N ALA A 128 20.58 27.74 2.79
CA ALA A 128 20.49 28.21 4.17
C ALA A 128 21.22 27.27 5.15
N GLU A 129 21.08 25.97 4.97
CA GLU A 129 21.80 24.95 5.73
C GLU A 129 23.31 25.02 5.48
N GLY A 130 23.72 25.15 4.21
CA GLY A 130 25.13 25.28 3.82
C GLY A 130 25.83 26.48 4.44
N VAL A 131 25.19 27.65 4.52
CA VAL A 131 25.80 28.85 5.11
C VAL A 131 25.69 28.92 6.63
N SER A 132 24.61 28.36 7.21
CA SER A 132 24.39 28.46 8.66
C SER A 132 24.97 27.27 9.45
N GLY A 133 25.21 26.14 8.78
CA GLY A 133 25.60 24.88 9.39
C GLY A 133 24.47 24.19 10.17
N VAL A 134 23.25 24.69 10.09
CA VAL A 134 22.07 24.15 10.77
C VAL A 134 20.91 24.11 9.79
N ARG A 135 20.12 23.03 9.84
CA ARG A 135 18.92 22.91 9.01
C ARG A 135 17.92 24.03 9.34
N ARG A 136 17.61 24.86 8.34
CA ARG A 136 16.67 25.99 8.45
C ARG A 136 15.75 26.06 7.22
N SER A 137 14.58 26.65 7.41
CA SER A 137 13.68 26.95 6.29
C SER A 137 14.28 28.08 5.43
N GLY A 138 14.65 27.76 4.19
CA GLY A 138 15.21 28.74 3.26
C GLY A 138 14.26 29.90 2.98
N TRP A 139 12.95 29.63 2.92
CA TRP A 139 11.92 30.64 2.66
C TRP A 139 11.84 31.75 3.71
N THR A 140 12.20 31.44 4.96
CA THR A 140 12.20 32.42 6.07
C THR A 140 13.59 32.98 6.34
N PHE A 141 14.64 32.21 6.01
CA PHE A 141 16.01 32.60 6.25
C PHE A 141 16.49 33.67 5.27
N TRP A 142 16.20 33.46 3.98
CA TRP A 142 16.57 34.40 2.94
C TRP A 142 15.59 35.58 2.91
N LYS A 143 16.14 36.77 2.72
CA LYS A 143 15.41 38.04 2.70
C LYS A 143 15.73 38.84 1.44
N LEU A 144 14.75 39.56 0.93
CA LEU A 144 14.97 40.53 -0.14
C LEU A 144 15.71 41.77 0.41
N PRO A 145 16.24 42.64 -0.46
CA PRO A 145 16.88 43.88 -0.05
C PRO A 145 15.98 44.82 0.76
N ASP A 146 14.66 44.69 0.63
CA ASP A 146 13.67 45.43 1.43
C ASP A 146 13.48 44.86 2.85
N GLY A 147 14.18 43.78 3.21
CA GLY A 147 14.14 43.13 4.51
C GLY A 147 13.03 42.10 4.68
N LYS A 148 12.09 41.98 3.73
CA LYS A 148 11.04 40.95 3.78
C LYS A 148 11.63 39.58 3.49
N ASN A 149 11.08 38.56 4.12
CA ASN A 149 11.50 37.20 3.79
C ASN A 149 10.92 36.77 2.43
N VAL A 150 11.55 35.75 1.84
CA VAL A 150 11.11 35.21 0.54
C VAL A 150 9.69 34.63 0.64
N LYS A 151 9.33 34.05 1.80
CA LYS A 151 7.98 33.53 2.05
C LYS A 151 6.91 34.61 1.86
N GLU A 152 7.06 35.78 2.47
CA GLU A 152 6.12 36.90 2.37
C GLU A 152 6.02 37.46 0.96
N SER A 153 7.13 37.49 0.24
CA SER A 153 7.21 38.16 -1.06
C SER A 153 6.69 37.28 -2.20
N PHE A 154 6.94 35.97 -2.12
CA PHE A 154 6.69 35.06 -3.24
C PHE A 154 5.81 33.85 -2.88
N ASN A 155 5.73 33.46 -1.61
CA ASN A 155 4.88 32.35 -1.17
C ASN A 155 3.54 32.90 -0.64
N LYS A 156 2.75 33.50 -1.54
CA LYS A 156 1.37 33.88 -1.28
C LYS A 156 0.47 32.65 -1.48
N GLY A 157 0.46 31.79 -0.47
CA GLY A 157 -0.58 30.79 -0.27
C GLY A 157 -1.76 31.40 0.49
#